data_AF-E2CQD1-F1
#
_entry.id   AF-E2CQD1-F1
#
_cell.length_a   1.000
_cell.length_b   1.000
_cell.length_c   1.000
_cell.angle_alpha   90.00
_cell.angle_beta   90.00
_cell.angle_gamma   90.00
#
_symmetry.space_group_name_H-M   'P 1'
#
loop_
_entity.id
_entity.type
_entity.pdbx_description
1 polymer ?
#
loop_
_entity_poly.entity_id
_entity_poly.type
_entity_poly.pdbx_seq_one_letter_code
_entity_poly.pdbx_strand_id
1 'polypeptide(L)' 'MYTRLKALRSQHKNLDSEIRQEEKRPAPDHLHIRTLKKFKLRLREEISRLERTLNRRPTHAAVAS' A
#
# COMPACT_ATOMS: atom_id res chain seq x y z
N MET A 1 7.32 12.13 5.40
CA MET A 1 6.01 11.45 5.20
C MET A 1 5.73 11.06 3.76
N TYR A 2 5.99 11.92 2.77
CA TYR A 2 5.77 11.58 1.35
C TYR A 2 6.61 10.36 0.87
N THR A 3 7.84 10.23 1.38
CA THR A 3 8.72 9.06 1.15
C THR A 3 8.13 7.74 1.65
N ARG A 4 7.50 7.76 2.83
CA ARG A 4 6.82 6.58 3.41
C ARG A 4 5.61 6.16 2.57
N LEU A 5 4.80 7.12 2.13
CA LEU A 5 3.65 6.84 1.25
C LEU A 5 4.10 6.25 -0.09
N LYS A 6 5.16 6.81 -0.70
CA LYS A 6 5.74 6.28 -1.95
C LYS A 6 6.24 4.84 -1.79
N ALA A 7 6.94 4.55 -0.69
CA ALA A 7 7.43 3.20 -0.38
C ALA A 7 6.27 2.20 -0.23
N LEU A 8 5.23 2.54 0.54
CA LEU A 8 4.07 1.68 0.74
C LEU A 8 3.32 1.40 -0.57
N ARG A 9 3.14 2.43 -1.42
CA ARG A 9 2.54 2.26 -2.75
C ARG A 9 3.37 1.34 -3.65
N SER A 10 4.70 1.46 -3.60
CA SER A 10 5.61 0.58 -4.34
C SER A 10 5.50 -0.87 -3.84
N GLN A 11 5.51 -1.10 -2.53
CA GLN A 11 5.35 -2.42 -1.94
C GLN A 11 4.00 -3.04 -2.30
N HIS A 12 2.92 -2.24 -2.27
CA HIS A 12 1.59 -2.69 -2.69
C HIS A 12 1.58 -3.11 -4.15
N LYS A 13 2.23 -2.36 -5.06
CA LYS A 13 2.37 -2.73 -6.47
C LYS A 13 3.16 -4.03 -6.65
N ASN A 14 4.22 -4.22 -5.87
CA ASN A 14 5.05 -5.43 -5.94
C ASN A 14 4.27 -6.68 -5.53
N LEU A 15 3.54 -6.63 -4.41
CA LEU A 15 2.65 -7.73 -3.99
C LEU A 15 1.62 -8.07 -5.07
N ASP A 16 1.13 -7.06 -5.78
CA ASP A 16 0.17 -7.28 -6.86
C ASP A 16 0.77 -7.98 -8.08
N SER A 17 2.04 -7.72 -8.37
CA SER A 17 2.79 -8.46 -9.39
C SER A 17 3.07 -9.89 -8.92
N GLU A 18 3.46 -10.09 -7.67
CA GLU A 18 3.77 -11.40 -7.09
C GLU A 18 2.54 -12.32 -7.06
N ILE A 19 1.38 -11.79 -6.63
CA ILE A 19 0.09 -12.51 -6.69
C ILE A 19 -0.21 -12.96 -8.11
N ARG A 20 -0.07 -12.06 -9.10
CA ARG A 20 -0.33 -12.38 -10.51
C ARG A 20 0.65 -13.39 -11.09
N GLN A 21 1.90 -13.38 -10.63
CA GLN A 21 2.89 -14.38 -11.05
C GLN A 21 2.54 -15.74 -10.46
N GLU A 22 2.18 -15.80 -9.18
CA GLU A 22 1.79 -17.03 -8.50
C GLU A 22 0.51 -17.63 -9.10
N GLU A 23 -0.51 -16.80 -9.36
CA GLU A 23 -1.77 -17.23 -10.00
C GLU A 23 -1.60 -17.78 -11.42
N LYS A 24 -0.50 -17.43 -12.10
CA LYS A 24 -0.18 -17.94 -13.45
C LYS A 24 0.58 -19.25 -13.44
N ARG A 25 1.05 -19.73 -12.29
CA ARG A 25 1.79 -20.99 -12.20
C ARG A 25 0.85 -22.16 -12.54
N PRO A 26 1.34 -23.23 -13.20
CA PRO A 26 0.55 -24.42 -13.49
C PRO A 26 -0.06 -25.10 -12.24
N ALA A 27 0.62 -24.99 -11.10
CA ALA A 27 0.14 -25.42 -9.79
C ALA A 27 0.36 -24.25 -8.80
N PRO A 28 -0.61 -23.34 -8.66
CA PRO A 28 -0.47 -22.16 -7.79
C PRO A 28 -0.55 -22.54 -6.32
N ASP A 29 0.30 -21.94 -5.48
CA ASP A 29 0.17 -22.05 -4.03
C ASP A 29 -0.91 -21.10 -3.52
N HIS A 30 -2.11 -21.63 -3.33
CA HIS A 30 -3.27 -20.87 -2.86
C HIS A 30 -3.09 -20.30 -1.43
N LEU A 31 -2.34 -20.97 -0.55
CA LEU A 31 -2.07 -20.47 0.80
C LEU A 31 -1.11 -19.28 0.74
N HIS A 32 -0.10 -19.36 -0.13
CA HIS A 32 0.80 -18.26 -0.41
C HIS A 32 0.03 -17.06 -1.00
N ILE A 33 -0.79 -17.27 -2.04
CA ILE A 33 -1.63 -16.22 -2.63
C ILE A 33 -2.53 -15.55 -1.58
N ARG A 34 -3.19 -16.33 -0.73
CA ARG A 34 -4.06 -15.80 0.34
C ARG A 34 -3.26 -14.93 1.32
N THR A 35 -2.04 -15.35 1.64
CA THR A 35 -1.12 -14.62 2.51
C THR A 35 -0.69 -13.29 1.87
N LEU A 36 -0.29 -13.30 0.60
CA LEU A 36 0.04 -12.10 -0.17
C LEU A 36 -1.14 -11.13 -0.25
N LYS A 37 -2.36 -11.62 -0.53
CA LYS A 37 -3.58 -10.80 -0.55
C LYS A 37 -3.87 -10.15 0.80
N LYS A 38 -3.64 -10.85 1.92
CA LYS A 38 -3.77 -10.30 3.27
C LYS A 38 -2.75 -9.19 3.53
N PHE A 39 -1.50 -9.35 3.11
CA PHE A 39 -0.50 -8.29 3.21
C PHE A 39 -0.86 -7.08 2.34
N LYS A 40 -1.33 -7.31 1.10
CA LYS A 40 -1.81 -6.25 0.21
C LYS A 40 -2.93 -5.43 0.84
N LEU A 41 -3.91 -6.10 1.46
CA LEU A 41 -5.01 -5.43 2.16
C LEU A 41 -4.50 -4.52 3.29
N ARG A 42 -3.59 -5.01 4.13
CA ARG A 42 -2.98 -4.22 5.22
C ARG A 42 -2.23 -3.00 4.69
N LEU A 43 -1.48 -3.14 3.61
CA LEU A 43 -0.79 -2.00 2.97
C LEU A 43 -1.78 -0.98 2.44
N ARG A 44 -2.87 -1.42 1.81
CA ARG A 44 -3.93 -0.51 1.32
C ARG A 44 -4.53 0.30 2.48
N GLU A 45 -4.84 -0.35 3.60
CA GLU A 45 -5.38 0.34 4.78
C GLU A 45 -4.40 1.37 5.36
N GLU A 46 -3.11 1.02 5.42
CA GLU A 46 -2.07 1.93 5.91
C GLU A 46 -1.88 3.13 4.98
N ILE A 47 -1.88 2.90 3.67
CA ILE A 47 -1.87 3.96 2.65
C ILE A 47 -3.06 4.90 2.88
N SER A 48 -4.28 4.36 3.00
CA SER A 48 -5.47 5.17 3.23
C SER A 48 -5.45 5.93 4.57
N ARG A 49 -4.86 5.35 5.63
CA ARG A 49 -4.63 6.07 6.90
C ARG A 49 -3.68 7.25 6.70
N LEU A 50 -2.52 7.02 6.08
CA LEU A 50 -1.53 8.07 5.83
C LEU A 50 -2.05 9.17 4.90
N GLU A 51 -2.80 8.81 3.86
CA GLU A 51 -3.44 9.77 2.95
C GLU A 51 -4.44 10.65 3.71
N ARG A 52 -5.26 10.07 4.60
CA ARG A 52 -6.16 10.86 5.47
C ARG A 52 -5.38 11.80 6.39
N THR A 53 -4.29 11.34 7.00
CA THR A 53 -3.44 12.18 7.85
C THR A 53 -2.78 13.32 7.06
N LEU A 54 -2.32 13.05 5.84
CA LEU A 54 -1.73 14.05 4.95
C LEU A 54 -2.79 15.06 4.48
N ASN A 55 -4.00 14.62 4.14
CA ASN A 55 -5.09 15.49 3.72
C ASN A 55 -5.68 16.32 4.86
N ARG A 56 -5.58 15.84 6.11
CA ARG A 56 -6.01 16.57 7.32
C ARG A 56 -4.96 17.54 7.85
N ARG A 57 -3.73 17.53 7.32
CA ARG A 57 -2.75 18.56 7.68
C ARG A 57 -3.21 19.87 7.04
N PRO A 58 -3.63 20.88 7.83
CA PRO A 58 -3.79 22.19 7.26
C PRO A 58 -2.41 22.62 6.79
N THR A 59 -2.28 22.98 5.52
CA THR A 59 -1.22 23.88 5.07
C THR A 59 -1.47 25.25 5.70
N HIS A 60 -1.35 25.35 7.02
CA HIS A 60 -1.43 26.58 7.79
C HIS A 60 -0.25 26.63 8.76
N ALA A 61 0.94 26.85 8.19
CA ALA A 61 2.07 27.43 8.93
C ALA A 61 2.56 28.74 8.28
N ALA A 62 1.78 29.33 7.36
CA ALA A 62 1.99 30.68 6.83
C ALA A 62 0.61 31.11 6.28
N VAL A 63 -0.04 32.19 6.67
CA VAL A 63 0.45 33.50 7.09
C VAL A 63 -0.45 34.02 8.21
N ALA A 64 0.13 34.23 9.39
CA ALA A 64 -0.36 35.18 10.37
C ALA A 64 0.69 36.29 10.45
N SER A 65 0.37 37.45 9.89
CA SER A 65 0.82 38.82 10.21
C SER A 65 0.36 39.75 9.10
#